data_AF-A0A3D6EET8-F1
#
_entry.id   AF-A0A3D6EET8-F1
#
_cell.length_a   1.000
_cell.length_b   1.000
_cell.length_c   1.000
_cell.angle_alpha   90.00
_cell.angle_beta   90.00
_cell.angle_gamma   90.00
#
_symmetry.space_group_name_H-M   'P 1'
#
loop_
_entity.id
_entity.type
_entity.pdbx_description
1 polymer ?
#
loop_
_entity_poly.entity_id
_entity_poly.type
_entity_poly.pdbx_seq_one_letter_code
_entity_poly.pdbx_strand_id
1 'polypeptide(L)'
;KGVEKSKRKILIRKPQQAYKAYGEMIVHYAMSNVLKYMETSARPSLEYLSGLSDSAREKVWVNMGGQLMKVGDVDKLRSDIVSGALADWEAIHSRYDRIWKSYPEEKLAHSIQ
;
A
#
# COMPACT_ATOMS: atom_id res chain seq x y z
N LYS A 1 -14.18 -6.35 -25.19
CA LYS A 1 -13.09 -5.55 -25.80
C LYS A 1 -12.51 -4.66 -24.70
N GLY A 2 -11.19 -4.50 -24.61
CA GLY A 2 -10.57 -3.65 -23.58
C GLY A 2 -10.14 -4.35 -22.28
N VAL A 3 -10.18 -5.68 -22.21
CA VAL A 3 -9.68 -6.44 -21.05
C VAL A 3 -8.16 -6.67 -21.14
N GLU A 4 -7.64 -6.93 -22.35
CA GLU A 4 -6.19 -7.03 -22.60
C GLU A 4 -5.85 -6.39 -23.96
N LYS A 5 -4.61 -5.93 -24.15
CA LYS A 5 -4.13 -5.32 -25.40
C LYS A 5 -3.87 -6.39 -26.48
N SER A 6 -4.91 -7.13 -26.87
CA SER A 6 -4.85 -8.22 -27.85
C SER A 6 -6.09 -8.23 -28.76
N LYS A 7 -5.92 -8.79 -29.97
CA LYS A 7 -7.01 -9.05 -30.92
C LYS A 7 -7.73 -10.37 -30.65
N ARG A 8 -7.22 -11.18 -29.72
CA ARG A 8 -7.77 -12.50 -29.36
C ARG A 8 -9.18 -12.37 -28.77
N LYS A 9 -10.08 -13.31 -29.12
CA LYS A 9 -11.37 -13.45 -28.43
C LYS A 9 -11.11 -13.89 -26.99
N ILE A 10 -11.65 -13.15 -26.02
CA ILE A 10 -11.46 -13.39 -24.59
C ILE A 10 -12.76 -13.92 -24.01
N LEU A 11 -12.65 -14.93 -23.15
CA LEU A 11 -13.77 -15.48 -22.38
C LEU A 11 -13.45 -15.37 -20.89
N ILE A 12 -14.26 -14.62 -20.16
CA ILE A 12 -14.14 -14.54 -18.69
C ILE A 12 -14.67 -15.83 -18.10
N ARG A 13 -13.83 -16.55 -17.37
CA ARG A 13 -14.21 -17.81 -16.73
C ARG A 13 -14.62 -17.54 -15.28
N LYS A 14 -15.72 -18.17 -14.86
CA LYS A 14 -16.17 -18.24 -13.46
C LYS A 14 -16.23 -16.86 -12.75
N PRO A 15 -16.87 -15.83 -13.36
CA PRO A 15 -16.85 -14.47 -12.81
C PRO A 15 -17.37 -14.38 -11.37
N GLN A 16 -18.42 -15.14 -11.03
CA GLN A 16 -18.95 -15.18 -9.66
C GLN A 16 -17.94 -15.74 -8.64
N GLN A 17 -17.21 -16.80 -9.01
CA GLN A 17 -16.20 -17.40 -8.12
C GLN A 17 -15.03 -16.45 -7.94
N ALA A 18 -14.60 -15.77 -9.02
CA ALA A 18 -13.54 -14.77 -8.97
C ALA A 18 -13.92 -13.58 -8.07
N TYR A 19 -15.16 -13.10 -8.17
CA TYR A 19 -15.67 -12.04 -7.31
C TYR A 19 -15.64 -12.43 -5.83
N LYS A 20 -16.12 -13.64 -5.50
CA LYS A 20 -16.08 -14.17 -4.13
C LYS A 20 -14.64 -14.28 -3.61
N ALA A 21 -13.75 -14.88 -4.40
CA ALA A 21 -12.34 -15.04 -4.03
C ALA A 21 -11.64 -13.68 -3.83
N TYR A 22 -11.97 -12.67 -4.65
CA TYR A 22 -11.45 -11.33 -4.46
C TYR A 22 -11.89 -10.71 -3.12
N GLY A 23 -13.14 -10.90 -2.73
CA GLY A 23 -13.62 -10.49 -1.40
C GLY A 23 -12.88 -11.20 -0.26
N GLU A 24 -12.67 -12.52 -0.39
CA GLU A 24 -11.89 -13.30 0.58
C GLU A 24 -10.43 -12.79 0.67
N MET A 25 -9.81 -12.43 -0.45
CA MET A 25 -8.47 -11.84 -0.49
C MET A 25 -8.41 -10.48 0.24
N ILE A 26 -9.43 -9.63 0.10
CA ILE A 26 -9.48 -8.34 0.80
C ILE A 26 -9.55 -8.57 2.32
N VAL A 27 -10.44 -9.44 2.78
CA VAL A 27 -10.60 -9.75 4.20
C VAL A 27 -9.33 -10.38 4.77
N HIS A 28 -8.72 -11.32 4.03
CA HIS A 28 -7.46 -11.92 4.41
C HIS A 28 -6.36 -10.87 4.55
N TYR A 29 -6.23 -9.97 3.56
CA TYR A 29 -5.27 -8.87 3.61
C TYR A 29 -5.47 -7.98 4.85
N ALA A 30 -6.70 -7.56 5.14
CA ALA A 30 -7.00 -6.76 6.33
C ALA A 30 -6.60 -7.49 7.62
N MET A 31 -7.12 -8.71 7.81
CA MET A 31 -6.91 -9.47 9.05
C MET A 31 -5.45 -9.87 9.24
N SER A 32 -4.70 -10.18 8.18
CA SER A 32 -3.27 -10.49 8.28
C SER A 32 -2.46 -9.29 8.80
N ASN A 33 -2.77 -8.06 8.37
CA ASN A 33 -2.06 -6.88 8.89
C ASN A 33 -2.47 -6.58 10.34
N VAL A 34 -3.77 -6.70 10.67
CA VAL A 34 -4.25 -6.55 12.05
C VAL A 34 -3.58 -7.54 12.99
N LEU A 35 -3.58 -8.83 12.65
CA LEU A 35 -2.91 -9.87 13.45
C LEU A 35 -1.42 -9.59 13.59
N LYS A 36 -0.76 -9.17 12.50
CA LYS A 36 0.67 -8.83 12.55
C LYS A 36 0.95 -7.66 13.50
N TYR A 37 0.09 -6.65 13.50
CA TYR A 37 0.17 -5.54 14.44
C TYR A 37 -0.03 -6.02 15.89
N MET A 38 -1.01 -6.88 16.14
CA MET A 38 -1.27 -7.45 17.47
C MET A 38 -0.08 -8.26 18.00
N GLU A 39 0.62 -8.99 17.12
CA GLU A 39 1.77 -9.83 17.48
C GLU A 39 3.06 -9.04 17.73
N THR A 40 3.28 -7.96 16.97
CA THR A 40 4.57 -7.25 16.95
C THR A 40 4.60 -5.98 17.78
N SER A 41 3.44 -5.42 18.10
CA SER A 41 3.36 -4.23 18.93
C SER A 41 3.59 -4.57 20.39
N ALA A 42 4.42 -3.79 21.09
CA ALA A 42 4.64 -3.97 22.53
C ALA A 42 3.37 -3.74 23.37
N ARG A 43 2.44 -2.91 22.86
CA ARG A 43 1.16 -2.57 23.48
C ARG A 43 0.09 -2.41 22.39
N PRO A 44 -0.48 -3.51 21.86
CA PRO A 44 -1.53 -3.40 20.86
C PRO A 44 -2.81 -2.80 21.47
N SER A 45 -3.52 -1.98 20.69
CA SER A 45 -4.75 -1.31 21.12
C SER A 45 -5.82 -1.36 20.03
N LEU A 46 -7.05 -1.69 20.42
CA LEU A 46 -8.21 -1.64 19.52
C LEU A 46 -8.62 -0.18 19.25
N GLU A 47 -8.45 0.71 20.22
CA GLU A 47 -8.70 2.15 20.08
C GLU A 47 -7.79 2.75 18.99
N TYR A 48 -6.52 2.34 18.94
CA TYR A 48 -5.61 2.73 17.86
C TYR A 48 -6.11 2.27 16.49
N LEU A 49 -6.55 1.01 16.37
CA LEU A 49 -7.09 0.47 15.13
C LEU A 49 -8.38 1.18 14.71
N SER A 50 -9.26 1.51 15.66
CA SER A 50 -10.47 2.30 15.41
C SER A 50 -10.12 3.71 14.93
N GLY A 51 -9.13 4.36 15.54
CA GLY A 51 -8.65 5.66 15.09
C GLY A 51 -8.08 5.62 13.67
N LEU A 52 -7.43 4.53 13.28
CA LEU A 52 -6.99 4.33 11.90
C LEU A 52 -8.17 4.14 10.94
N SER A 53 -9.19 3.35 11.28
CA SER A 53 -10.35 3.16 10.40
C SER A 53 -11.17 4.43 10.18
N ASP A 54 -11.18 5.35 11.16
CA ASP A 54 -11.89 6.62 11.06
C ASP A 54 -11.09 7.70 10.30
N SER A 55 -9.82 7.43 10.00
CA SER A 55 -8.94 8.39 9.33
C SER A 55 -9.18 8.46 7.82
N ALA A 56 -8.77 9.56 7.19
CA ALA A 56 -8.91 9.73 5.74
C ALA A 56 -8.13 8.65 4.98
N ARG A 57 -8.85 7.89 4.13
CA ARG A 57 -8.28 6.82 3.33
C ARG A 57 -7.34 7.34 2.25
N GLU A 58 -6.09 6.89 2.27
CA GLU A 58 -5.17 7.06 1.15
C GLU A 58 -5.52 6.08 0.02
N LYS A 59 -5.78 6.62 -1.18
CA LYS A 59 -6.29 5.85 -2.33
C LYS A 59 -5.24 5.66 -3.41
N VAL A 60 -4.19 6.47 -3.43
CA VAL A 60 -3.25 6.52 -4.55
C VAL A 60 -1.88 6.08 -4.07
N TRP A 61 -1.52 4.88 -4.52
CA TRP A 61 -0.23 4.25 -4.27
C TRP A 61 0.50 4.05 -5.60
N VAL A 62 1.79 4.34 -5.60
CA VAL A 62 2.66 4.24 -6.77
C VAL A 62 3.69 3.15 -6.51
N ASN A 63 3.88 2.27 -7.50
CA ASN A 63 4.94 1.27 -7.46
C ASN A 63 6.25 1.88 -7.96
N MET A 64 7.23 2.01 -7.06
CA MET A 64 8.55 2.58 -7.32
C MET A 64 9.62 1.48 -7.44
N GLY A 65 9.41 0.49 -8.31
CA GLY A 65 10.39 -0.58 -8.53
C GLY A 65 10.35 -1.70 -7.48
N GLY A 66 9.16 -2.00 -6.96
CA GLY A 66 8.94 -3.08 -5.97
C GLY A 66 8.46 -2.58 -4.61
N GLN A 67 8.63 -1.29 -4.31
CA GLN A 67 8.01 -0.65 -3.15
C GLN A 67 6.74 0.07 -3.56
N LEU A 68 5.67 -0.15 -2.82
CA LEU A 68 4.48 0.69 -2.88
C LEU A 68 4.68 1.87 -1.95
N MET A 69 4.41 3.07 -2.45
CA MET A 69 4.54 4.33 -1.74
C MET A 69 3.30 5.19 -1.98
N LYS A 70 2.86 5.97 -0.98
CA LYS A 70 1.77 6.94 -1.16
C LYS A 70 2.19 7.99 -2.17
N VAL A 71 1.24 8.48 -2.97
CA VAL A 71 1.54 9.50 -4.00
C VAL A 71 2.20 10.75 -3.40
N GLY A 72 1.75 11.19 -2.21
CA GLY A 72 2.33 12.35 -1.54
C GLY A 72 3.81 12.17 -1.15
N ASP A 73 4.22 10.96 -0.78
CA ASP A 73 5.63 10.67 -0.48
C ASP A 73 6.49 10.63 -1.74
N VAL A 74 5.93 10.15 -2.87
CA VAL A 74 6.60 10.19 -4.18
C VAL A 74 6.79 11.63 -4.65
N ASP A 75 5.75 12.44 -4.54
CA ASP A 75 5.79 13.85 -4.95
C ASP A 75 6.81 14.63 -4.11
N LYS A 76 6.83 14.39 -2.80
CA LYS A 76 7.83 14.97 -1.90
C LYS A 76 9.24 14.50 -2.23
N LEU A 77 9.44 13.20 -2.46
CA LEU A 77 10.74 12.66 -2.86
C LEU A 77 11.24 13.32 -4.14
N ARG A 78 10.37 13.46 -5.16
CA ARG A 78 10.71 14.13 -6.41
C ARG A 78 11.05 15.60 -6.20
N SER A 79 10.28 16.32 -5.40
CA SER A 79 10.54 17.72 -5.07
C SER A 79 11.88 17.90 -4.33
N ASP A 80 12.18 17.03 -3.37
CA ASP A 80 13.42 17.06 -2.60
C ASP A 80 14.65 16.76 -3.50
N ILE A 81 14.50 15.89 -4.51
CA ILE A 81 15.54 15.64 -5.53
C ILE A 81 15.74 16.88 -6.41
N VAL A 82 14.66 17.44 -6.97
CA VAL A 82 14.74 18.59 -7.91
C VAL A 82 15.29 19.85 -7.23
N SER A 83 14.97 20.06 -5.95
CA SER A 83 15.48 21.20 -5.18
C SER A 83 16.92 21.03 -4.69
N GLY A 84 17.51 19.84 -4.83
CA GLY A 84 18.85 19.52 -4.31
C GLY A 84 18.90 19.22 -2.81
N ALA A 85 17.76 19.14 -2.13
CA ALA A 85 17.69 18.71 -0.72
C ALA A 85 18.14 17.25 -0.53
N LEU A 86 17.96 16.41 -1.56
CA LEU A 86 18.58 15.09 -1.69
C LEU A 86 19.62 15.19 -2.80
N ALA A 87 20.83 15.60 -2.43
CA ALA A 87 21.88 16.01 -3.36
C ALA A 87 22.58 14.85 -4.09
N ASP A 88 22.51 13.65 -3.53
CA ASP A 88 23.23 12.49 -4.05
C ASP A 88 22.41 11.20 -3.92
N TRP A 89 22.95 10.13 -4.51
CA TRP A 89 22.32 8.82 -4.56
C TRP A 89 22.12 8.21 -3.18
N GLU A 90 23.07 8.42 -2.26
CA GLU A 90 23.02 7.88 -0.90
C GLU A 90 21.90 8.54 -0.09
N ALA A 91 21.72 9.84 -0.23
CA ALA A 91 20.64 10.59 0.40
C ALA A 91 19.26 10.13 -0.11
N ILE A 92 19.13 9.91 -1.43
CA ILE A 92 17.90 9.40 -2.05
C ILE A 92 17.56 8.00 -1.51
N HIS A 93 18.52 7.08 -1.52
CA HIS A 93 18.33 5.72 -0.99
C HIS A 93 18.03 5.72 0.51
N SER A 94 18.70 6.56 1.28
CA SER A 94 18.42 6.73 2.71
C SER A 94 17.02 7.27 2.97
N ARG A 95 16.45 8.08 2.07
CA ARG A 95 15.03 8.49 2.16
C ARG A 95 14.12 7.32 1.80
N TYR A 96 14.44 6.58 0.76
CA TYR A 96 13.68 5.42 0.32
C TYR A 96 13.60 4.34 1.42
N ASP A 97 14.71 4.03 2.08
CA ASP A 97 14.78 3.09 3.21
C ASP A 97 13.96 3.56 4.42
N ARG A 98 13.92 4.87 4.67
CA ARG A 98 13.07 5.45 5.73
C ARG A 98 11.59 5.23 5.43
N ILE A 99 11.17 5.43 4.19
CA ILE A 99 9.78 5.16 3.76
C ILE A 99 9.49 3.65 3.79
N TRP A 100 10.48 2.81 3.44
CA TRP A 100 10.32 1.36 3.57
C TRP A 100 10.05 0.91 5.00
N LYS A 101 10.68 1.57 5.98
CA LYS A 101 10.47 1.28 7.40
C LYS A 101 9.08 1.64 7.90
N SER A 102 8.41 2.66 7.33
CA SER A 102 7.02 2.99 7.68
C SER A 102 6.00 2.08 6.99
N TYR A 103 6.40 1.37 5.93
CA TYR A 103 5.51 0.57 5.10
C TYR A 103 4.62 -0.43 5.88
N PRO A 104 5.07 -1.14 6.93
CA PRO A 104 4.18 -2.00 7.72
C PRO A 104 3.02 -1.24 8.37
N GLU A 105 3.27 -0.06 8.92
CA GLU A 105 2.23 0.78 9.56
C GLU A 105 1.27 1.35 8.52
N GLU A 106 1.80 1.81 7.39
CA GLU A 106 0.96 2.35 6.31
C GLU A 106 0.12 1.25 5.64
N LYS A 107 0.66 0.04 5.54
CA LYS A 107 -0.06 -1.13 5.03
C LYS A 107 -1.18 -1.56 5.98
N LEU A 108 -0.94 -1.50 7.30
CA LEU A 108 -1.99 -1.68 8.29
C LEU A 108 -3.11 -0.65 8.10
N ALA A 109 -2.76 0.64 8.07
CA ALA A 109 -3.72 1.72 7.88
C ALA A 109 -4.54 1.52 6.59
N HIS A 110 -3.87 1.30 5.45
CA HIS A 110 -4.55 1.06 4.16
C HIS A 110 -5.51 -0.15 4.19
N SER A 111 -5.23 -1.13 5.05
CA SER A 111 -6.03 -2.35 5.16
C SER A 111 -7.31 -2.21 5.98
N ILE A 112 -7.44 -1.15 6.78
CA ILE A 112 -8.58 -0.92 7.69
C ILE A 112 -9.25 0.45 7.53
N GLN A 113 -8.65 1.39 6.77
CA GLN A 113 -9.26 2.64 6.29
C GLN A 113 -10.25 2.45 5.15
#